data_AF-A2SWZ0-F1
#
_entry.id   AF-A2SWZ0-F1
#
_cell.length_a   1.000
_cell.length_b   1.000
_cell.length_c   1.000
_cell.angle_alpha   90.00
_cell.angle_beta   90.00
_cell.angle_gamma   90.00
#
_symmetry.space_group_name_H-M   'P 1'
#
loop_
_entity.id
_entity.type
_entity.pdbx_description
1 polymer ?
#
loop_
_entity_poly.entity_id
_entity_poly.type
_entity_poly.pdbx_seq_one_letter_code
_entity_poly.pdbx_strand_id
1 'polypeptide(L)'
;LILLSERKILASIQRRKGPNVVGTFGLLPPLADGLKLFTKETILPSNADIILFIFAPILAFFLSLLSWCIIPLGFGMFFTELNIGILYLLAISSLGVYGVILGGWSSNSKYSFLGALRSTAQMISYELTIGFSLLSVIVCAKSLNLISIVLAQTTIWYCFPLFPNFIIFFIACLAETNRHPFDLPEAEAELVSGYNVEYSSMGFALFFLGEYANMLLMSSLTTILFLGGWLAPFPFSIK
;
A
#
# COMPACT_ATOMS: atom_id res chain seq x y z
N LEU A 1 -11.35 8.47 0.46
CA LEU A 1 -10.99 9.78 1.07
C LEU A 1 -9.51 10.13 0.88
N ILE A 2 -8.59 9.17 1.00
CA ILE A 2 -7.16 9.42 0.84
C ILE A 2 -6.79 10.01 -0.53
N LEU A 3 -7.38 9.49 -1.60
CA LEU A 3 -7.19 10.06 -2.95
C LEU A 3 -7.59 11.55 -3.03
N LEU A 4 -8.60 11.98 -2.25
CA LEU A 4 -8.95 13.39 -2.16
C LEU A 4 -7.91 14.18 -1.37
N SER A 5 -7.44 13.64 -0.23
CA SER A 5 -6.41 14.32 0.56
C SER A 5 -5.11 14.45 -0.21
N GLU A 6 -4.67 13.42 -0.94
CA GLU A 6 -3.50 13.48 -1.81
C GLU A 6 -3.64 14.60 -2.85
N ARG A 7 -4.75 14.65 -3.59
CA ARG A 7 -5.02 15.72 -4.57
C ARG A 7 -5.01 17.11 -3.94
N LYS A 8 -5.56 17.27 -2.73
CA LYS A 8 -5.59 18.56 -2.02
C LYS A 8 -4.22 18.95 -1.48
N ILE A 9 -3.48 18.02 -0.90
CA ILE A 9 -2.14 18.25 -0.36
C ILE A 9 -1.18 18.60 -1.49
N LEU A 10 -1.13 17.82 -2.57
CA LEU A 10 -0.30 18.11 -3.73
C LEU A 10 -0.65 19.44 -4.38
N ALA A 11 -1.94 19.76 -4.52
CA ALA A 11 -2.36 21.06 -5.01
C ALA A 11 -1.86 22.21 -4.10
N SER A 12 -1.96 22.05 -2.78
CA SER A 12 -1.49 23.04 -1.82
C SER A 12 0.02 23.27 -1.89
N ILE A 13 0.82 22.19 -2.04
CA ILE A 13 2.28 22.26 -2.25
C ILE A 13 2.59 23.02 -3.54
N GLN A 14 1.82 22.76 -4.60
CA GLN A 14 1.92 23.45 -5.89
C GLN A 14 1.29 24.86 -5.91
N ARG A 15 0.86 25.39 -4.75
CA ARG A 15 0.19 26.70 -4.60
C ARG A 15 -1.06 26.86 -5.47
N ARG A 16 -1.79 25.77 -5.75
CA ARG A 16 -3.09 25.78 -6.43
C ARG A 16 -4.18 25.17 -5.54
N LYS A 17 -5.44 25.48 -5.82
CA LYS A 17 -6.56 24.85 -5.11
C LYS A 17 -6.80 23.45 -5.70
N GLY A 18 -6.93 22.46 -4.83
CA GLY A 18 -7.34 21.11 -5.21
C GLY A 18 -8.83 21.06 -5.60
N PRO A 19 -9.40 19.85 -5.77
CA PRO A 19 -10.82 19.68 -6.09
C PRO A 19 -11.71 20.44 -5.09
N ASN A 20 -12.46 21.44 -5.58
CA ASN A 20 -13.30 22.31 -4.74
C ASN A 20 -14.73 22.51 -5.28
N VAL A 21 -15.07 21.90 -6.43
CA VAL A 21 -16.35 22.10 -7.11
C VAL A 21 -17.39 21.04 -6.73
N VAL A 22 -16.97 19.77 -6.61
CA VAL A 22 -17.90 18.65 -6.37
C VAL A 22 -18.18 18.50 -4.86
N GLY A 23 -19.35 18.96 -4.42
CA GLY A 23 -19.80 18.89 -3.04
C GLY A 23 -19.27 20.01 -2.14
N THR A 24 -19.77 20.08 -0.91
CA THR A 24 -19.33 21.06 0.10
C THR A 24 -17.84 20.87 0.40
N PHE A 25 -17.05 21.94 0.26
CA PHE A 25 -15.58 21.92 0.38
C PHE A 25 -14.86 20.89 -0.52
N GLY A 26 -15.50 20.41 -1.60
CA GLY A 26 -14.90 19.40 -2.47
C GLY A 26 -14.71 18.03 -1.81
N LEU A 27 -15.63 17.59 -0.93
CA LEU A 27 -15.56 16.28 -0.26
C LEU A 27 -16.08 15.11 -1.11
N LEU A 28 -16.99 15.38 -2.04
CA LEU A 28 -17.64 14.37 -2.87
C LEU A 28 -16.87 13.88 -4.13
N PRO A 29 -15.67 14.38 -4.53
CA PRO A 29 -14.97 13.85 -5.70
C PRO A 29 -14.69 12.34 -5.70
N PRO A 30 -14.29 11.70 -4.58
CA PRO A 30 -14.09 10.24 -4.58
C PRO A 30 -15.36 9.46 -4.93
N LEU A 31 -16.52 9.96 -4.52
CA LEU A 31 -17.80 9.34 -4.83
C LEU A 31 -18.14 9.54 -6.32
N ALA A 32 -17.89 10.72 -6.86
CA ALA A 32 -18.09 11.00 -8.29
C ALA A 32 -17.14 10.18 -9.19
N ASP A 33 -15.87 10.06 -8.83
CA ASP A 33 -14.89 9.24 -9.56
C ASP A 33 -15.27 7.75 -9.49
N GLY A 34 -15.72 7.27 -8.33
CA GLY A 34 -16.24 5.92 -8.17
C GLY A 34 -17.46 5.66 -9.06
N LEU A 35 -18.49 6.50 -8.98
CA LEU A 35 -19.69 6.40 -9.82
C LEU A 35 -19.34 6.43 -11.32
N LYS A 36 -18.43 7.33 -11.72
CA LYS A 36 -17.95 7.41 -13.11
C LYS A 36 -17.34 6.10 -13.56
N LEU A 37 -16.47 5.49 -12.75
CA LEU A 37 -15.84 4.21 -13.08
C LEU A 37 -16.86 3.06 -13.12
N PHE A 38 -17.87 3.06 -12.25
CA PHE A 38 -18.95 2.07 -12.27
C PHE A 38 -19.86 2.19 -13.51
N THR A 39 -20.12 3.41 -13.98
CA THR A 39 -20.96 3.63 -15.18
C THR A 39 -20.21 3.39 -16.50
N LYS A 40 -18.88 3.30 -16.46
CA LYS A 40 -18.08 3.05 -17.66
C LYS A 40 -18.14 1.58 -18.05
N GLU A 41 -18.24 1.33 -19.35
CA GLU A 41 -18.16 -0.01 -19.93
C GLU A 41 -16.79 -0.65 -19.66
N THR A 42 -16.82 -1.94 -19.33
CA THR A 42 -15.62 -2.79 -19.24
C THR A 42 -15.22 -3.21 -20.65
N ILE A 43 -14.12 -2.67 -21.15
CA ILE A 43 -13.47 -3.09 -22.40
C ILE A 43 -12.58 -4.29 -22.07
N LEU A 44 -12.90 -5.44 -22.65
CA LEU A 44 -12.11 -6.66 -22.57
C LEU A 44 -11.37 -6.86 -23.90
N PRO A 45 -10.03 -6.92 -23.91
CA PRO A 45 -9.27 -7.17 -25.14
C PRO A 45 -9.58 -8.58 -25.69
N SER A 46 -9.67 -8.73 -27.02
CA SER A 46 -9.92 -10.03 -27.65
C SER A 46 -8.74 -11.01 -27.51
N ASN A 47 -7.53 -10.49 -27.30
CA ASN A 47 -6.31 -11.28 -27.21
C ASN A 47 -5.92 -11.60 -25.76
N ALA A 48 -6.68 -11.12 -24.77
CA ALA A 48 -6.40 -11.29 -23.35
C ALA A 48 -7.01 -12.57 -22.79
N ASP A 49 -6.35 -13.16 -21.79
CA ASP A 49 -6.89 -14.29 -21.04
C ASP A 49 -7.94 -13.80 -20.03
N ILE A 50 -9.22 -13.90 -20.42
CA ILE A 50 -10.36 -13.30 -19.70
C ILE A 50 -10.40 -13.70 -18.21
N ILE A 51 -10.10 -14.97 -17.90
CA ILE A 51 -10.14 -15.47 -16.52
C ILE A 51 -9.07 -14.79 -15.67
N LEU A 52 -7.83 -14.74 -16.16
CA LEU A 52 -6.71 -14.13 -15.46
C LEU A 52 -6.85 -12.61 -15.38
N PHE A 53 -7.37 -12.00 -16.44
CA PHE A 53 -7.61 -10.57 -16.53
C PHE A 53 -8.61 -10.11 -15.48
N ILE A 54 -9.69 -10.85 -15.25
CA ILE A 54 -10.67 -10.49 -14.19
C ILE A 54 -10.13 -10.84 -12.81
N PHE A 55 -9.41 -11.96 -12.67
CA PHE A 55 -8.95 -12.46 -11.37
C PHE A 55 -7.78 -11.67 -10.79
N ALA A 56 -6.86 -11.16 -11.62
CA ALA A 56 -5.69 -10.40 -11.17
C ALA A 56 -6.02 -9.17 -10.31
N PRO A 57 -6.90 -8.23 -10.73
CA PRO A 57 -7.27 -7.09 -9.90
C PRO A 57 -8.02 -7.49 -8.61
N ILE A 58 -8.81 -8.56 -8.66
CA ILE A 58 -9.51 -9.10 -7.49
C ILE A 58 -8.49 -9.63 -6.48
N LEU A 59 -7.49 -10.38 -6.94
CA LEU A 59 -6.44 -10.95 -6.10
C LEU A 59 -5.58 -9.85 -5.46
N ALA A 60 -5.16 -8.85 -6.24
CA ALA A 60 -4.38 -7.72 -5.72
C ALA A 60 -5.13 -6.95 -4.62
N PHE A 61 -6.41 -6.64 -4.86
CA PHE A 61 -7.24 -5.97 -3.87
C PHE A 61 -7.53 -6.84 -2.64
N PHE A 62 -7.84 -8.12 -2.85
CA PHE A 62 -8.13 -9.05 -1.76
C PHE A 62 -6.93 -9.25 -0.82
N LEU A 63 -5.73 -9.42 -1.37
CA LEU A 63 -4.49 -9.51 -0.59
C LEU A 63 -4.22 -8.23 0.20
N SER A 64 -4.47 -7.06 -0.42
CA SER A 64 -4.33 -5.77 0.28
C SER A 64 -5.28 -5.63 1.47
N LEU A 65 -6.44 -6.27 1.46
CA LEU A 65 -7.39 -6.27 2.57
C LEU A 65 -7.07 -7.33 3.62
N LEU A 66 -6.60 -8.51 3.22
CA LEU A 66 -6.25 -9.59 4.16
C LEU A 66 -5.15 -9.16 5.13
N SER A 67 -4.19 -8.40 4.65
CA SER A 67 -3.08 -7.87 5.46
C SER A 67 -3.54 -6.88 6.54
N TRP A 68 -4.72 -6.25 6.40
CA TRP A 68 -5.32 -5.41 7.46
C TRP A 68 -5.83 -6.17 8.67
N CYS A 69 -6.10 -7.48 8.55
CA CYS A 69 -6.70 -8.27 9.65
C CYS A 69 -5.82 -8.29 10.92
N ILE A 70 -4.50 -8.18 10.79
CA ILE A 70 -3.58 -8.30 11.93
C ILE A 70 -3.24 -6.94 12.54
N ILE A 71 -3.48 -5.85 11.83
CA ILE A 71 -3.03 -4.52 12.22
C ILE A 71 -3.76 -4.09 13.50
N PRO A 72 -3.05 -3.91 14.62
CA PRO A 72 -3.68 -3.54 15.87
C PRO A 72 -3.85 -2.02 15.93
N LEU A 73 -5.07 -1.56 16.18
CA LEU A 73 -5.41 -0.13 16.25
C LEU A 73 -5.31 0.44 17.67
N GLY A 74 -5.42 -0.42 18.69
CA GLY A 74 -5.38 -0.04 20.08
C GLY A 74 -5.45 -1.23 21.01
N PHE A 75 -5.39 -0.97 22.32
CA PHE A 75 -5.50 -2.04 23.33
C PHE A 75 -6.86 -2.73 23.22
N GLY A 76 -6.86 -4.03 22.86
CA GLY A 76 -8.07 -4.82 22.61
C GLY A 76 -8.81 -4.50 21.30
N MET A 77 -8.27 -3.61 20.45
CA MET A 77 -8.83 -3.26 19.14
C MET A 77 -7.99 -3.88 18.02
N PHE A 78 -8.12 -5.18 17.84
CA PHE A 78 -7.52 -5.95 16.75
C PHE A 78 -8.55 -6.99 16.26
N PHE A 79 -8.51 -7.36 14.97
CA PHE A 79 -9.41 -8.41 14.47
C PHE A 79 -8.92 -9.80 14.86
N THR A 80 -7.64 -10.08 14.64
CA THR A 80 -7.01 -11.35 14.99
C THR A 80 -5.65 -11.13 15.62
N GLU A 81 -5.41 -11.75 16.77
CA GLU A 81 -4.09 -11.77 17.39
C GLU A 81 -3.33 -13.00 16.90
N LEU A 82 -2.25 -12.78 16.15
CA LEU A 82 -1.34 -13.84 15.73
C LEU A 82 0.02 -13.67 16.40
N ASN A 83 0.50 -14.74 17.03
CA ASN A 83 1.86 -14.79 17.60
C ASN A 83 2.95 -14.58 16.54
N ILE A 84 2.63 -14.86 15.28
CA ILE A 84 3.53 -14.81 14.11
C ILE A 84 3.12 -13.65 13.16
N GLY A 85 2.66 -12.52 13.73
CA GLY A 85 2.07 -11.41 12.97
C GLY A 85 2.98 -10.82 11.88
N ILE A 86 4.28 -10.63 12.16
CA ILE A 86 5.21 -10.07 11.16
C ILE A 86 5.43 -11.02 9.98
N LEU A 87 5.63 -12.32 10.23
CA LEU A 87 5.86 -13.29 9.14
C LEU A 87 4.61 -13.44 8.27
N TYR A 88 3.41 -13.30 8.84
CA TYR A 88 2.19 -13.26 8.05
C TYR A 88 2.17 -12.05 7.11
N LEU A 89 2.56 -10.86 7.57
CA LEU A 89 2.61 -9.67 6.72
C LEU A 89 3.58 -9.86 5.55
N LEU A 90 4.77 -10.43 5.81
CA LEU A 90 5.75 -10.79 4.77
C LEU A 90 5.22 -11.88 3.80
N ALA A 91 4.43 -12.83 4.30
CA ALA A 91 3.81 -13.84 3.44
C ALA A 91 2.74 -13.24 2.53
N ILE A 92 1.99 -12.22 2.98
CA ILE A 92 0.99 -11.56 2.14
C ILE A 92 1.62 -10.58 1.16
N SER A 93 2.66 -9.83 1.54
CA SER A 93 3.37 -8.94 0.61
C SER A 93 3.92 -9.72 -0.58
N SER A 94 4.55 -10.87 -0.33
CA SER A 94 5.09 -11.74 -1.38
C SER A 94 3.99 -12.31 -2.29
N LEU A 95 2.82 -12.61 -1.74
CA LEU A 95 1.64 -12.97 -2.55
C LEU A 95 1.14 -11.80 -3.41
N GLY A 96 1.24 -10.56 -2.90
CA GLY A 96 0.81 -9.34 -3.60
C GLY A 96 1.52 -9.13 -4.94
N VAL A 97 2.80 -9.51 -5.03
CA VAL A 97 3.61 -9.45 -6.27
C VAL A 97 2.97 -10.27 -7.39
N TYR A 98 2.36 -11.42 -7.09
CA TYR A 98 1.68 -12.24 -8.10
C TYR A 98 0.47 -11.53 -8.71
N GLY A 99 -0.24 -10.71 -7.94
CA GLY A 99 -1.36 -9.92 -8.47
C GLY A 99 -0.94 -8.99 -9.60
N VAL A 100 0.24 -8.37 -9.48
CA VAL A 100 0.78 -7.45 -10.47
C VAL A 100 1.34 -8.18 -11.69
N ILE A 101 2.05 -9.30 -11.50
CA ILE A 101 2.56 -10.12 -12.63
C ILE A 101 1.41 -10.66 -13.47
N LEU A 102 0.39 -11.26 -12.81
CA LEU A 102 -0.78 -11.80 -13.51
C LEU A 102 -1.56 -10.69 -14.22
N GLY A 103 -1.63 -9.51 -13.61
CA GLY A 103 -2.22 -8.31 -14.19
C GLY A 103 -1.64 -7.98 -15.57
N GLY A 104 -0.30 -7.85 -15.66
CA GLY A 104 0.35 -7.54 -16.93
C GLY A 104 0.48 -8.71 -17.91
N TRP A 105 0.54 -9.95 -17.43
CA TRP A 105 0.59 -11.13 -18.30
C TRP A 105 -0.76 -11.36 -19.00
N SER A 106 -1.87 -11.17 -18.29
CA SER A 106 -3.23 -11.39 -18.82
C SER A 106 -3.62 -10.47 -19.97
N SER A 107 -3.08 -9.25 -20.04
CA SER A 107 -3.30 -8.29 -21.13
C SER A 107 -2.74 -8.74 -22.49
N ASN A 108 -1.77 -9.64 -22.52
CA ASN A 108 -1.14 -10.12 -23.77
C ASN A 108 -0.63 -9.00 -24.71
N SER A 109 -0.15 -7.88 -24.13
CA SER A 109 0.60 -6.86 -24.85
C SER A 109 2.03 -6.74 -24.31
N LYS A 110 2.97 -6.50 -25.24
CA LYS A 110 4.40 -6.44 -24.92
C LYS A 110 4.73 -5.31 -23.93
N TYR A 111 4.04 -4.17 -24.03
CA TYR A 111 4.29 -3.02 -23.15
C TYR A 111 3.78 -3.25 -21.72
N SER A 112 2.55 -3.75 -21.57
CA SER A 112 1.98 -4.06 -20.26
C SER A 112 2.79 -5.13 -19.53
N PHE A 113 3.21 -6.16 -20.25
CA PHE A 113 4.04 -7.22 -19.68
C PHE A 113 5.42 -6.73 -19.22
N LEU A 114 6.09 -5.88 -20.00
CA LEU A 114 7.37 -5.28 -19.61
C LEU A 114 7.22 -4.33 -18.40
N GLY A 115 6.12 -3.58 -18.33
CA GLY A 115 5.79 -2.74 -17.18
C GLY A 115 5.57 -3.55 -15.91
N ALA A 116 4.78 -4.63 -16.00
CA ALA A 116 4.58 -5.55 -14.89
C ALA A 116 5.89 -6.16 -14.42
N LEU A 117 6.72 -6.70 -15.32
CA LEU A 117 8.03 -7.28 -14.96
C LEU A 117 8.94 -6.30 -14.22
N ARG A 118 8.99 -5.04 -14.65
CA ARG A 118 9.77 -3.98 -13.99
C ARG A 118 9.24 -3.68 -12.60
N SER A 119 7.93 -3.50 -12.46
CA SER A 119 7.29 -3.25 -11.15
C SER A 119 7.52 -4.41 -10.19
N THR A 120 7.51 -5.64 -10.69
CA THR A 120 7.66 -6.84 -9.86
C THR A 120 9.10 -7.06 -9.43
N ALA A 121 10.06 -6.77 -10.32
CA ALA A 121 11.47 -6.75 -9.95
C ALA A 121 11.75 -5.71 -8.85
N GLN A 122 11.12 -4.55 -8.94
CA GLN A 122 11.20 -3.51 -7.92
C GLN A 122 10.60 -3.98 -6.58
N MET A 123 9.35 -4.44 -6.57
CA MET A 123 8.68 -4.90 -5.34
C MET A 123 9.46 -6.00 -4.62
N ILE A 124 9.94 -7.02 -5.34
CA ILE A 124 10.73 -8.12 -4.74
C ILE A 124 12.05 -7.60 -4.13
N SER A 125 12.72 -6.66 -4.82
CA SER A 125 13.99 -6.12 -4.35
C SER A 125 13.84 -5.34 -3.04
N TYR A 126 12.76 -4.58 -2.90
CA TYR A 126 12.49 -3.79 -1.70
C TYR A 126 11.84 -4.61 -0.58
N GLU A 127 11.15 -5.69 -0.89
CA GLU A 127 10.64 -6.65 0.11
C GLU A 127 11.78 -7.27 0.93
N LEU A 128 12.90 -7.61 0.29
CA LEU A 128 14.09 -8.07 1.01
C LEU A 128 14.62 -7.01 1.98
N THR A 129 14.64 -5.75 1.56
CA THR A 129 15.09 -4.61 2.39
C THR A 129 14.18 -4.40 3.59
N ILE A 130 12.86 -4.54 3.40
CA ILE A 130 11.86 -4.52 4.47
C ILE A 130 12.06 -5.69 5.43
N GLY A 131 12.30 -6.90 4.91
CA GLY A 131 12.61 -8.08 5.72
C GLY A 131 13.82 -7.87 6.63
N PHE A 132 14.92 -7.32 6.11
CA PHE A 132 16.12 -7.05 6.92
C PHE A 132 15.93 -5.93 7.94
N SER A 133 15.22 -4.87 7.59
CA SER A 133 14.94 -3.78 8.53
C SER A 133 13.99 -4.21 9.65
N LEU A 134 13.04 -5.11 9.37
CA LEU A 134 12.17 -5.75 10.38
C LEU A 134 12.97 -6.58 11.40
N LEU A 135 14.01 -7.30 10.97
CA LEU A 135 14.84 -8.11 11.88
C LEU A 135 15.43 -7.28 13.03
N SER A 136 15.87 -6.05 12.75
CA SER A 136 16.40 -5.17 13.80
C SER A 136 15.35 -4.83 14.87
N VAL A 137 14.09 -4.60 14.47
CA VAL A 137 12.97 -4.31 15.36
C VAL A 137 12.59 -5.55 16.17
N ILE A 138 12.58 -6.73 15.53
CA ILE A 138 12.29 -8.01 16.19
C ILE A 138 13.31 -8.30 17.30
N VAL A 139 14.60 -8.03 17.06
CA VAL A 139 15.66 -8.24 18.07
C VAL A 139 15.44 -7.34 19.29
N CYS A 140 15.01 -6.09 19.07
CA CYS A 140 14.68 -5.17 20.17
C CYS A 140 13.43 -5.60 20.95
N ALA A 141 12.38 -6.04 20.26
CA ALA A 141 11.09 -6.41 20.85
C ALA A 141 11.03 -7.85 21.39
N LYS A 142 12.00 -8.71 21.02
CA LYS A 142 12.08 -10.15 21.38
C LYS A 142 10.80 -10.95 21.09
N SER A 143 10.01 -10.51 20.12
CA SER A 143 8.71 -11.10 19.80
C SER A 143 8.32 -10.82 18.35
N LEU A 144 7.45 -11.67 17.78
CA LEU A 144 6.93 -11.56 16.42
C LEU A 144 5.48 -11.06 16.37
N ASN A 145 4.83 -10.92 17.52
CA ASN A 145 3.48 -10.37 17.65
C ASN A 145 3.54 -8.84 17.58
N LEU A 146 2.70 -8.23 16.74
CA LEU A 146 2.66 -6.76 16.57
C LEU A 146 2.29 -6.05 17.88
N ILE A 147 1.42 -6.64 18.70
CA ILE A 147 0.98 -6.03 19.96
C ILE A 147 2.13 -5.95 20.95
N SER A 148 2.91 -7.03 21.10
CA SER A 148 4.07 -7.04 22.00
C SER A 148 5.18 -6.11 21.52
N ILE A 149 5.32 -5.90 20.20
CA ILE A 149 6.24 -4.90 19.64
C ILE A 149 5.83 -3.47 20.00
N VAL A 150 4.54 -3.16 19.94
CA VAL A 150 4.04 -1.85 20.39
C VAL A 150 4.29 -1.67 21.89
N LEU A 151 3.97 -2.66 22.71
CA LEU A 151 4.17 -2.59 24.17
C LEU A 151 5.66 -2.49 24.57
N ALA A 152 6.57 -3.07 23.77
CA ALA A 152 8.00 -2.93 23.96
C ALA A 152 8.51 -1.50 23.74
N GLN A 153 7.74 -0.64 23.05
CA GLN A 153 8.05 0.77 22.78
C GLN A 153 7.48 1.74 23.85
N THR A 154 7.04 1.24 25.00
CA THR A 154 6.51 2.06 26.10
C THR A 154 7.52 3.03 26.71
N THR A 155 8.80 2.66 26.73
CA THR A 155 9.86 3.51 27.30
C THR A 155 10.37 4.53 26.30
N ILE A 156 10.75 4.07 25.10
CA ILE A 156 11.28 4.90 24.01
C ILE A 156 10.80 4.28 22.69
N TRP A 157 10.31 5.12 21.78
CA TRP A 157 9.96 4.72 20.42
C TRP A 157 11.19 4.33 19.61
N TYR A 158 11.07 3.27 18.80
CA TYR A 158 12.21 2.76 18.02
C TYR A 158 12.72 3.71 16.94
N CYS A 159 11.96 4.74 16.57
CA CYS A 159 12.44 5.82 15.69
C CYS A 159 13.72 6.50 16.23
N PHE A 160 13.86 6.67 17.56
CA PHE A 160 15.02 7.33 18.15
C PHE A 160 16.30 6.46 18.15
N PRO A 161 16.32 5.24 18.72
CA PRO A 161 17.53 4.42 18.72
C PRO A 161 17.86 3.83 17.34
N LEU A 162 16.84 3.55 16.50
CA LEU A 162 17.01 2.92 15.20
C LEU A 162 16.74 3.91 14.05
N PHE A 163 17.10 5.18 14.21
CA PHE A 163 16.80 6.24 13.24
C PHE A 163 17.27 5.94 11.79
N PRO A 164 18.50 5.43 11.55
CA PRO A 164 18.91 5.07 10.19
C PRO A 164 18.05 3.95 9.60
N ASN A 165 17.67 2.97 10.42
CA ASN A 165 16.83 1.87 10.00
C ASN A 165 15.40 2.33 9.69
N PHE A 166 14.87 3.29 10.46
CA PHE A 166 13.59 3.92 10.17
C PHE A 166 13.58 4.59 8.79
N ILE A 167 14.64 5.32 8.43
CA ILE A 167 14.75 5.94 7.10
C ILE A 167 14.80 4.88 6.00
N ILE A 168 15.61 3.84 6.17
CA ILE A 168 15.72 2.74 5.19
C ILE A 168 14.36 2.05 5.01
N PHE A 169 13.67 1.74 6.12
CA PHE A 169 12.35 1.13 6.11
C PHE A 169 11.32 2.02 5.39
N PHE A 170 11.31 3.33 5.69
CA PHE A 170 10.39 4.27 5.05
C PHE A 170 10.63 4.38 3.53
N ILE A 171 11.89 4.45 3.10
CA ILE A 171 12.25 4.46 1.67
C ILE A 171 11.81 3.15 1.00
N ALA A 172 12.03 2.01 1.65
CA ALA A 172 11.62 0.72 1.12
C ALA A 172 10.10 0.59 1.00
N CYS A 173 9.33 1.09 1.98
CA CYS A 173 7.86 1.14 1.90
C CYS A 173 7.36 2.03 0.75
N LEU A 174 8.01 3.15 0.47
CA LEU A 174 7.67 3.99 -0.68
C LEU A 174 7.94 3.26 -2.01
N ALA A 175 9.05 2.53 -2.07
CA ALA A 175 9.44 1.79 -3.26
C ALA A 175 8.57 0.55 -3.51
N GLU A 176 8.14 -0.16 -2.46
CA GLU A 176 7.23 -1.30 -2.55
C GLU A 176 5.84 -0.88 -3.06
N THR A 177 5.38 0.32 -2.68
CA THR A 177 4.08 0.85 -3.11
C THR A 177 4.13 1.57 -4.46
N ASN A 178 5.25 1.50 -5.17
CA ASN A 178 5.52 2.16 -6.46
C ASN A 178 5.22 3.68 -6.46
N ARG A 179 5.36 4.36 -5.32
CA ARG A 179 5.06 5.79 -5.22
C ARG A 179 6.28 6.64 -5.55
N HIS A 180 6.02 7.88 -6.00
CA HIS A 180 7.09 8.85 -6.25
C HIS A 180 8.03 8.95 -5.04
N PRO A 181 9.35 8.82 -5.22
CA PRO A 181 10.11 8.91 -6.49
C PRO A 181 10.32 7.60 -7.26
N PHE A 182 9.86 6.45 -6.76
CA PHE A 182 10.13 5.11 -7.32
C PHE A 182 9.03 4.62 -8.27
N ASP A 183 8.46 5.53 -9.07
CA ASP A 183 7.32 5.26 -9.95
C ASP A 183 7.72 5.01 -11.42
N LEU A 184 8.96 4.58 -11.64
CA LEU A 184 9.49 4.28 -12.98
C LEU A 184 8.73 3.19 -13.75
N PRO A 185 8.11 2.18 -13.09
CA PRO A 185 7.33 1.16 -13.80
C PRO A 185 5.95 1.65 -14.28
N GLU A 186 5.33 2.61 -13.60
CA GLU A 186 4.02 3.16 -13.95
C GLU A 186 4.11 4.47 -14.76
N ALA A 187 5.28 5.10 -14.79
CA ALA A 187 5.54 6.37 -15.44
C ALA A 187 4.90 6.46 -16.85
N GLU A 188 3.92 7.36 -16.97
CA GLU A 188 3.17 7.61 -18.21
C GLU A 188 4.08 7.94 -19.40
N ALA A 189 5.24 8.55 -19.13
CA ALA A 189 6.21 8.94 -20.14
C ALA A 189 6.98 7.76 -20.78
N GLU A 190 7.16 6.65 -20.06
CA GLU A 190 7.94 5.50 -20.57
C GLU A 190 7.03 4.35 -21.04
N LEU A 191 5.97 4.04 -20.31
CA LEU A 191 5.16 2.83 -20.53
C LEU A 191 3.64 3.08 -20.52
N VAL A 192 3.18 4.34 -20.60
CA VAL A 192 1.75 4.71 -20.71
C VAL A 192 0.90 3.97 -19.67
N SER A 193 1.29 4.02 -18.39
CA SER A 193 0.65 3.37 -17.23
C SER A 193 0.85 1.84 -17.06
N GLY A 194 1.99 1.30 -17.50
CA GLY A 194 2.51 0.01 -17.03
C GLY A 194 1.56 -1.19 -17.15
N TYR A 195 1.26 -1.87 -16.03
CA TYR A 195 0.35 -3.04 -16.00
C TYR A 195 -1.15 -2.67 -16.03
N ASN A 196 -1.48 -1.38 -15.86
CA ASN A 196 -2.86 -0.88 -15.84
C ASN A 196 -3.36 -0.43 -17.22
N VAL A 197 -2.50 -0.42 -18.26
CA VAL A 197 -2.78 0.13 -19.61
C VAL A 197 -4.11 -0.35 -20.20
N GLU A 198 -4.40 -1.64 -20.07
CA GLU A 198 -5.56 -2.27 -20.72
C GLU A 198 -6.78 -2.41 -19.80
N TYR A 199 -6.60 -2.15 -18.51
CA TYR A 199 -7.69 -2.23 -17.55
C TYR A 199 -8.60 -1.02 -17.69
N SER A 200 -9.89 -1.30 -17.83
CA SER A 200 -10.93 -0.29 -17.92
C SER A 200 -11.86 -0.38 -16.70
N SER A 201 -12.57 0.72 -16.45
CA SER A 201 -13.64 0.85 -15.44
C SER A 201 -13.32 0.19 -14.09
N MET A 202 -13.92 -0.96 -13.80
CA MET A 202 -13.84 -1.64 -12.51
C MET A 202 -12.48 -2.30 -12.25
N GLY A 203 -11.86 -2.90 -13.28
CA GLY A 203 -10.55 -3.53 -13.15
C GLY A 203 -9.48 -2.50 -12.77
N PHE A 204 -9.52 -1.34 -13.43
CA PHE A 204 -8.70 -0.18 -13.09
C PHE A 204 -8.96 0.28 -11.66
N ALA A 205 -10.24 0.45 -11.29
CA ALA A 205 -10.61 0.90 -9.95
C ALA A 205 -10.06 -0.02 -8.85
N LEU A 206 -10.08 -1.34 -9.06
CA LEU A 206 -9.59 -2.34 -8.11
C LEU A 206 -8.06 -2.27 -7.91
N PHE A 207 -7.27 -2.11 -8.99
CA PHE A 207 -5.83 -1.91 -8.86
C PHE A 207 -5.49 -0.65 -8.06
N PHE A 208 -6.11 0.48 -8.41
CA PHE A 208 -5.92 1.73 -7.67
C PHE A 208 -6.33 1.58 -6.20
N LEU A 209 -7.48 0.99 -5.92
CA LEU A 209 -7.92 0.75 -4.54
C LEU A 209 -6.95 -0.14 -3.77
N GLY A 210 -6.42 -1.20 -4.41
CA GLY A 210 -5.42 -2.08 -3.80
C GLY A 210 -4.11 -1.38 -3.49
N GLU A 211 -3.58 -0.57 -4.40
CA GLU A 211 -2.38 0.23 -4.17
C GLU A 211 -2.56 1.24 -3.04
N TYR A 212 -3.69 1.94 -2.99
CA TYR A 212 -3.99 2.86 -1.88
C TYR A 212 -4.19 2.12 -0.54
N ALA A 213 -4.77 0.93 -0.56
CA ALA A 213 -4.89 0.11 0.64
C ALA A 213 -3.51 -0.37 1.14
N ASN A 214 -2.62 -0.78 0.23
CA ASN A 214 -1.23 -1.14 0.55
C ASN A 214 -0.42 0.07 1.04
N MET A 215 -0.62 1.26 0.46
CA MET A 215 0.00 2.50 0.94
C MET A 215 -0.37 2.79 2.40
N LEU A 216 -1.66 2.72 2.72
CA LEU A 216 -2.11 2.89 4.10
C LEU A 216 -1.55 1.80 5.01
N LEU A 217 -1.51 0.56 4.54
CA LEU A 217 -0.97 -0.54 5.31
C LEU A 217 0.49 -0.28 5.66
N MET A 218 1.33 0.03 4.67
CA MET A 218 2.75 0.31 4.91
C MET A 218 2.90 1.50 5.84
N SER A 219 2.08 2.55 5.71
CA SER A 219 2.08 3.66 6.66
C SER A 219 1.71 3.23 8.09
N SER A 220 0.71 2.38 8.27
CA SER A 220 0.36 1.85 9.59
C SER A 220 1.47 0.97 10.17
N LEU A 221 2.14 0.20 9.32
CA LEU A 221 3.27 -0.65 9.69
C LEU A 221 4.46 0.21 10.15
N THR A 222 4.78 1.32 9.46
CA THR A 222 5.79 2.28 9.93
C THR A 222 5.45 2.82 11.32
N THR A 223 4.18 3.12 11.59
CA THR A 223 3.76 3.68 12.88
C THR A 223 3.85 2.65 14.01
N ILE A 224 3.45 1.40 13.75
CA ILE A 224 3.47 0.30 14.72
C ILE A 224 4.91 -0.07 15.09
N LEU A 225 5.80 -0.12 14.11
CA LEU A 225 7.18 -0.55 14.34
C LEU A 225 8.07 0.54 14.93
N PHE A 226 7.89 1.80 14.55
CA PHE A 226 8.85 2.85 14.90
C PHE A 226 8.29 3.99 15.74
N LEU A 227 6.99 4.28 15.65
CA LEU A 227 6.35 5.45 16.27
C LEU A 227 5.44 5.07 17.44
N GLY A 228 5.58 3.86 18.00
CA GLY A 228 4.83 3.43 19.17
C GLY A 228 3.36 3.08 18.91
N GLY A 229 2.91 2.98 17.66
CA GLY A 229 1.54 2.61 17.30
C GLY A 229 0.49 3.52 17.95
N TRP A 230 -0.23 3.01 18.95
CA TRP A 230 -1.24 3.77 19.71
C TRP A 230 -0.69 4.41 21.00
N LEU A 231 0.58 4.22 21.33
CA LEU A 231 1.18 4.81 22.53
C LEU A 231 1.37 6.30 22.33
N ALA A 232 0.98 7.08 23.35
CA ALA A 232 1.29 8.50 23.38
C ALA A 232 2.80 8.73 23.65
N PRO A 233 3.42 9.78 23.06
CA PRO A 233 4.84 10.07 23.25
C PRO A 233 5.19 10.44 24.71
N PHE A 234 4.21 10.99 25.43
CA PHE A 234 4.28 11.23 26.85
C PHE A 234 3.20 10.40 27.53
N PRO A 235 3.48 9.80 28.71
CA PRO A 235 2.44 9.16 29.49
C PRO A 235 1.44 10.22 29.91
N PHE A 236 0.33 10.33 29.16
CA PHE A 236 -0.84 11.06 29.63
C PHE A 236 -1.41 10.24 30.79
N SER A 237 -0.91 10.52 32.00
CA SER A 237 -1.61 10.23 33.23
C SER A 237 -2.85 11.13 33.26
N ILE A 238 -3.89 10.71 32.56
CA ILE A 238 -5.24 11.17 32.87
C ILE A 238 -5.58 10.38 34.13
N LYS A 239 -5.44 11.04 35.28
CA LYS A 239 -6.07 10.59 36.53
C LYS A 239 -7.57 10.42 36.33
#